data_AF-A0A8C6QHH9-F1
#
_entry.id   AF-A0A8C6QHH9-F1
#
_cell.length_a   1.000
_cell.length_b   1.000
_cell.length_c   1.000
_cell.angle_alpha   90.00
_cell.angle_beta   90.00
_cell.angle_gamma   90.00
#
_symmetry.space_group_name_H-M   'P 1'
#
loop_
_entity.id
_entity.type
_entity.pdbx_description
1 polymer ?
#
loop_
_entity_poly.entity_id
_entity_poly.type
_entity_poly.pdbx_seq_one_letter_code
_entity_poly.pdbx_strand_id
1 'polypeptide(L)'
;MPVQVGEISWQQTPAAVLLSLPLRGVCARDADVFCTESYLKVNFPPFLFEAFLYAPIDDANSKAKIGNDMILFTLYKKEPIMWETLCVSGVDKEMMRTIREKSILQAQERAKETTEAAAAAKREDQRYALSVMMKIEEEERKKIEDMKENERRKATKELEVWKKCQREAEEQKRIQRKEKCQQKQAKEEREKAKPKSFTRSSASSHRPPQGRNSENIFSEDDSIPAPRSVGSIKISFTPRVFPTALRESQVAEEEEWLCKQAEARRAMNTDIPEFCDLKEEEKNPDWLKEKGNKLFATENYLAAVNAYNLAIRLSNKIPLLYLNRAACHLKLKNLHKAIEDSSKALELLTPPVADNANARMKAHIRRGTAFCQLELYVEGLQDYEAALKIDPSNTVVQNDAEKIRDIIQGTELKSS
;
A
#
# COMPACT_ATOMS: atom_id res chain seq x y z
N MET A 1 38.71 36.17 -13.81
CA MET A 1 38.08 37.29 -13.08
C MET A 1 36.90 37.75 -13.92
N PRO A 2 35.67 37.84 -13.38
CA PRO A 2 34.53 38.36 -14.13
C PRO A 2 34.77 39.83 -14.46
N VAL A 3 34.35 40.25 -15.66
CA VAL A 3 34.50 41.62 -16.13
C VAL A 3 33.34 42.45 -15.58
N GLN A 4 33.64 43.55 -14.87
CA GLN A 4 32.60 44.45 -14.38
C GLN A 4 32.00 45.26 -15.53
N VAL A 5 30.67 45.38 -15.56
CA VAL A 5 29.97 46.19 -16.57
C VAL A 5 29.96 47.65 -16.15
N GLY A 6 30.57 48.51 -16.97
CA GLY A 6 30.73 49.94 -16.67
C GLY A 6 29.66 50.87 -17.27
N GLU A 7 28.86 50.40 -18.23
CA GLU A 7 27.85 51.21 -18.93
C GLU A 7 26.45 50.84 -18.43
N ILE A 8 25.96 51.61 -17.48
CA ILE A 8 24.64 51.41 -16.86
C ILE A 8 23.85 52.70 -17.01
N SER A 9 22.66 52.62 -17.58
CA SER A 9 21.70 53.73 -17.58
C SER A 9 20.62 53.49 -16.54
N TRP A 10 20.43 54.46 -15.65
CA TRP A 10 19.34 54.43 -14.68
C TRP A 10 18.57 55.74 -14.70
N GLN A 11 17.27 55.62 -14.45
CA GLN A 11 16.34 56.73 -14.29
C GLN A 11 15.57 56.51 -13.00
N GLN A 12 15.05 57.59 -12.42
CA GLN A 12 14.24 57.47 -11.21
C GLN A 12 12.99 58.32 -11.27
N THR A 13 12.00 57.84 -10.56
CA THR A 13 10.80 58.54 -10.16
C THR A 13 10.75 58.58 -8.63
N PRO A 14 9.86 59.38 -8.02
CA PRO A 14 9.70 59.39 -6.57
C PRO A 14 9.37 58.00 -5.99
N ALA A 15 8.67 57.15 -6.76
CA ALA A 15 8.20 55.83 -6.32
C ALA A 15 9.06 54.64 -6.81
N ALA A 16 9.76 54.77 -7.93
CA ALA A 16 10.48 53.66 -8.55
C ALA A 16 11.80 54.07 -9.21
N VAL A 17 12.73 53.13 -9.28
CA VAL A 17 13.99 53.24 -10.00
C VAL A 17 13.95 52.30 -11.21
N LEU A 18 14.23 52.84 -12.38
CA LEU A 18 14.35 52.10 -13.61
C LEU A 18 15.83 51.94 -13.94
N LEU A 19 16.31 50.70 -13.94
CA LEU A 19 17.70 50.38 -14.23
C LEU A 19 17.76 49.55 -15.51
N SER A 20 18.63 49.95 -16.43
CA SER A 20 18.82 49.29 -17.71
C SER A 20 20.26 48.82 -17.85
N LEU A 21 20.43 47.50 -18.02
CA LEU A 21 21.73 46.84 -18.14
C LEU A 21 21.86 46.20 -19.53
N PRO A 22 22.84 46.59 -20.35
CA PRO A 22 23.07 45.96 -21.65
C PRO A 22 23.76 44.60 -21.50
N LEU A 23 23.26 43.57 -22.20
CA LEU A 23 23.75 42.18 -22.12
C LEU A 23 24.92 41.88 -23.09
N ARG A 24 25.35 42.85 -23.91
CA ARG A 24 26.51 42.77 -24.83
C ARG A 24 26.60 41.44 -25.62
N GLY A 25 25.46 40.94 -26.10
CA GLY A 25 25.39 39.72 -26.93
C GLY A 25 25.23 38.40 -26.17
N VAL A 26 25.05 38.41 -24.84
CA VAL A 26 24.71 37.21 -24.05
C VAL A 26 23.21 36.92 -24.12
N CYS A 27 22.86 35.65 -24.30
CA CYS A 27 21.46 35.22 -24.34
C CYS A 27 20.78 35.36 -22.96
N ALA A 28 19.50 35.74 -22.97
CA ALA A 28 18.66 35.88 -21.77
C ALA A 28 18.60 34.65 -20.85
N ARG A 29 18.90 33.45 -21.37
CA ARG A 29 18.85 32.17 -20.62
C ARG A 29 20.03 31.99 -19.67
N ASP A 30 21.16 32.63 -19.97
CA ASP A 30 22.41 32.49 -19.22
C ASP A 30 22.59 33.66 -18.22
N ALA A 31 21.58 34.51 -18.08
CA ALA A 31 21.56 35.65 -17.17
C ALA A 31 20.81 35.30 -15.88
N ASP A 32 21.55 35.23 -14.78
CA ASP A 32 21.00 35.06 -13.43
C ASP A 32 20.83 36.41 -12.75
N VAL A 33 19.64 36.65 -12.19
CA VAL A 33 19.31 37.86 -11.45
C VAL A 33 19.02 37.50 -10.01
N PHE A 34 19.72 38.16 -9.09
CA PHE A 34 19.48 38.08 -7.65
C PHE A 34 19.21 39.48 -7.12
N CYS A 35 18.01 39.69 -6.58
CA CYS A 35 17.55 40.97 -6.06
C CYS A 35 17.12 40.79 -4.61
N THR A 36 17.51 41.72 -3.75
CA THR A 36 17.03 41.86 -2.38
C THR A 36 16.77 43.34 -2.10
N GLU A 37 16.39 43.66 -0.87
CA GLU A 37 16.05 45.04 -0.48
C GLU A 37 17.20 46.04 -0.67
N SER A 38 18.45 45.62 -0.45
CA SER A 38 19.61 46.52 -0.48
C SER A 38 20.70 46.07 -1.45
N TYR A 39 20.53 44.93 -2.11
CA TYR A 39 21.56 44.32 -2.94
C TYR A 39 20.98 43.77 -4.24
N LEU A 40 21.59 44.14 -5.36
CA LEU A 40 21.26 43.64 -6.69
C LEU A 40 22.51 43.04 -7.31
N LYS A 41 22.42 41.79 -7.73
CA LYS A 41 23.46 41.05 -8.43
C LYS A 41 22.91 40.48 -9.72
N VAL A 42 23.62 40.70 -10.81
CA VAL A 42 23.29 40.14 -12.12
C VAL A 42 24.53 39.46 -12.67
N ASN A 43 24.42 38.17 -12.94
CA ASN A 43 25.51 37.35 -13.46
C ASN A 43 25.16 36.90 -14.87
N PHE A 44 25.98 37.25 -15.85
CA PHE A 44 25.83 36.81 -17.23
C PHE A 44 27.24 36.59 -17.80
N PRO A 45 27.75 35.35 -17.79
CA PRO A 45 29.15 35.06 -18.08
C PRO A 45 29.62 35.66 -19.43
N PRO A 46 30.79 36.33 -19.50
CA PRO A 46 31.81 36.51 -18.46
C PRO A 46 31.63 37.74 -17.54
N PHE A 47 30.48 38.43 -17.61
CA PHE A 47 30.24 39.68 -16.91
C PHE A 47 29.51 39.48 -15.57
N LEU A 48 29.87 40.33 -14.61
CA LEU A 48 29.20 40.41 -13.31
C LEU A 48 28.86 41.86 -13.01
N PHE A 49 27.61 42.11 -12.67
CA PHE A 49 27.14 43.39 -12.18
C PHE A 49 26.69 43.26 -10.72
N GLU A 50 27.23 44.10 -9.85
CA GLU A 50 26.84 44.18 -8.44
C GLU A 50 26.53 45.63 -8.12
N ALA A 51 25.35 45.87 -7.52
CA ALA A 51 24.90 47.18 -7.06
C ALA A 51 24.38 47.07 -5.63
N PHE A 52 24.91 47.95 -4.77
CA PHE A 52 24.50 48.10 -3.38
C PHE A 52 23.60 49.33 -3.29
N LEU A 53 22.28 49.10 -3.25
CA LEU A 53 21.28 50.14 -3.41
C LEU A 53 21.37 51.17 -2.28
N TYR A 54 21.13 52.44 -2.62
CA TYR A 54 21.18 53.55 -1.66
C TYR A 54 20.18 53.40 -0.51
N ALA A 55 18.96 52.94 -0.82
CA ALA A 55 17.85 52.78 0.12
C ALA A 55 17.12 51.45 -0.15
N PRO A 56 16.42 50.89 0.86
CA PRO A 56 15.74 49.62 0.71
C PRO A 56 14.59 49.67 -0.30
N ILE A 57 14.55 48.69 -1.19
CA ILE A 57 13.49 48.47 -2.18
C ILE A 57 12.51 47.40 -1.73
N ASP A 58 11.32 47.44 -2.30
CA ASP A 58 10.30 46.41 -2.13
C ASP A 58 10.53 45.29 -3.14
N ASP A 59 11.11 44.20 -2.67
CA ASP A 59 11.46 43.02 -3.47
C ASP A 59 10.23 42.33 -4.07
N ALA A 60 9.10 42.30 -3.35
CA ALA A 60 7.91 41.57 -3.78
C ALA A 60 7.21 42.21 -5.00
N ASN A 61 7.22 43.55 -5.08
CA ASN A 61 6.58 44.29 -6.15
C ASN A 61 7.53 44.66 -7.30
N SER A 62 8.84 44.58 -7.05
CA SER A 62 9.87 44.88 -8.04
C SER A 62 9.89 43.83 -9.15
N LYS A 63 10.15 44.26 -10.39
CA LYS A 63 10.12 43.40 -11.58
C LYS A 63 11.40 43.53 -12.38
N ALA A 64 11.92 42.40 -12.84
CA ALA A 64 13.01 42.34 -13.80
C ALA A 64 12.50 41.75 -15.12
N LYS A 65 12.69 42.48 -16.22
CA LYS A 65 12.40 42.02 -17.58
C LYS A 65 13.71 41.78 -18.30
N ILE A 66 14.02 40.52 -18.58
CA ILE A 66 15.21 40.12 -19.33
C ILE A 66 14.84 40.06 -20.80
N GLY A 67 15.34 41.01 -21.60
CA GLY A 67 15.22 41.01 -23.06
C GLY A 67 16.44 40.37 -23.73
N ASN A 68 16.44 40.33 -25.06
CA ASN A 68 17.53 39.71 -25.83
C ASN A 68 18.85 40.50 -25.72
N ASP A 69 18.78 41.83 -25.64
CA ASP A 69 19.98 42.69 -25.60
C ASP A 69 20.11 43.53 -24.32
N MET A 70 19.05 43.60 -23.50
CA MET A 70 19.01 44.44 -22.30
C MET A 70 18.16 43.81 -21.20
N ILE A 71 18.59 43.97 -19.93
CA ILE A 71 17.79 43.70 -18.75
C ILE A 71 17.24 45.03 -18.23
N LEU A 72 15.93 45.12 -18.11
CA LEU A 72 15.23 46.26 -17.56
C LEU A 72 14.66 45.90 -16.18
N PHE A 73 15.13 46.60 -15.16
CA PHE A 73 14.60 46.51 -13.80
C PHE A 73 13.64 47.66 -13.54
N THR A 74 12.52 47.34 -12.90
CA THR A 74 11.60 48.29 -12.30
C THR A 74 11.57 48.01 -10.81
N LEU A 75 12.38 48.75 -10.05
CA LEU A 75 12.55 48.57 -8.61
C LEU A 75 11.68 49.59 -7.88
N TYR A 76 10.76 49.14 -7.02
CA TYR A 76 9.92 50.05 -6.25
C TYR A 76 10.59 50.41 -4.92
N LYS A 77 10.63 51.70 -4.59
CA LYS A 77 11.23 52.19 -3.34
C LYS A 77 10.27 51.92 -2.18
N LYS A 78 10.77 51.45 -1.03
CA LYS A 78 9.93 51.36 0.19
C LYS A 78 9.55 52.76 0.71
N GLU A 79 10.48 53.70 0.59
CA GLU A 79 10.28 55.10 0.96
C GLU A 79 10.38 55.98 -0.28
N PRO A 80 9.43 56.91 -0.50
CA PRO A 80 9.40 57.75 -1.69
C PRO A 80 10.44 58.89 -1.61
N ILE A 81 11.72 58.53 -1.68
CA ILE A 81 12.86 59.45 -1.57
C ILE A 81 13.62 59.49 -2.90
N MET A 82 14.02 60.67 -3.35
CA MET A 82 14.89 60.82 -4.53
C MET A 82 16.32 60.42 -4.17
N TRP A 83 16.92 59.53 -4.96
CA TRP A 83 18.26 59.02 -4.71
C TRP A 83 19.29 59.95 -5.35
N GLU A 84 20.31 60.37 -4.59
CA GLU A 84 21.42 61.17 -5.12
C GLU A 84 22.38 60.30 -5.95
N THR A 85 22.58 59.05 -5.52
CA THR A 85 23.35 58.02 -6.21
C THR A 85 22.57 56.70 -6.24
N LEU A 86 22.73 55.90 -7.29
CA LEU A 86 22.11 54.57 -7.36
C LEU A 86 22.69 53.63 -6.29
N CYS A 87 23.99 53.74 -6.05
CA CYS A 87 24.72 52.96 -5.07
C CYS A 87 25.19 53.83 -3.90
N VAL A 88 25.34 53.22 -2.72
CA VAL A 88 25.95 53.89 -1.56
C VAL A 88 27.38 54.33 -1.92
N SER A 89 27.70 55.61 -1.75
CA SER A 89 29.03 56.18 -2.05
C SER A 89 29.98 56.02 -0.85
N GLY A 90 31.27 55.74 -1.12
CA GLY A 90 32.33 55.73 -0.09
C GLY A 90 32.40 54.48 0.81
N VAL A 91 31.88 53.33 0.37
CA VAL A 91 31.80 52.12 1.19
C VAL A 91 33.10 51.32 1.19
N ASP A 92 33.63 51.01 2.38
CA ASP A 92 34.76 50.11 2.56
C ASP A 92 34.44 48.68 2.08
N LYS A 93 35.47 47.96 1.62
CA LYS A 93 35.32 46.58 1.12
C LYS A 93 34.66 45.65 2.15
N GLU A 94 34.89 45.89 3.44
CA GLU A 94 34.31 45.12 4.55
C GLU A 94 32.81 45.36 4.67
N MET A 95 32.37 46.62 4.56
CA MET A 95 30.95 46.96 4.65
C MET A 95 30.17 46.46 3.43
N MET A 96 30.78 46.43 2.24
CA MET A 96 30.20 45.75 1.08
C MET A 96 30.01 44.24 1.31
N ARG A 97 30.98 43.60 1.98
CA ARG A 97 30.91 42.18 2.32
C ARG A 97 29.80 41.90 3.34
N THR A 98 29.67 42.72 4.38
CA THR A 98 28.61 42.53 5.39
C THR A 98 27.23 42.75 4.80
N ILE A 99 27.04 43.74 3.91
CA ILE A 99 25.76 43.95 3.22
C ILE A 99 25.42 42.75 2.32
N ARG A 100 26.41 42.20 1.61
CA ARG A 100 26.23 41.00 0.78
C ARG A 100 25.82 39.79 1.61
N GLU A 101 26.57 39.49 2.68
CA GLU A 101 26.30 38.36 3.56
C GLU A 101 24.93 38.48 4.24
N LYS A 102 24.60 39.65 4.76
CA LYS A 102 23.27 39.93 5.35
C LYS A 102 22.14 39.75 4.34
N SER A 103 22.31 40.25 3.12
CA SER A 103 21.29 40.14 2.06
C SER A 103 21.05 38.69 1.64
N ILE A 104 22.11 37.90 1.53
CA ILE A 104 22.01 36.47 1.19
C ILE A 104 21.32 35.70 2.30
N LEU A 105 21.70 35.95 3.56
CA LEU A 105 21.07 35.30 4.72
C LEU A 105 19.57 35.60 4.80
N GLN A 106 19.18 36.87 4.65
CA GLN A 106 17.76 37.26 4.66
C GLN A 106 16.97 36.58 3.54
N ALA A 107 17.55 36.47 2.33
CA ALA A 107 16.90 35.77 1.22
C ALA A 107 16.75 34.26 1.50
N GLN A 108 17.76 33.64 2.10
CA GLN A 108 17.71 32.22 2.50
C GLN A 108 16.67 31.97 3.59
N GLU A 109 16.59 32.83 4.60
CA GLU A 109 15.59 32.74 5.67
C GLU A 109 14.17 32.84 5.12
N ARG A 110 13.87 33.83 4.26
CA ARG A 110 12.56 33.95 3.62
C ARG A 110 12.22 32.77 2.72
N ALA A 111 13.19 32.28 1.95
CA ALA A 111 12.99 31.10 1.11
C ALA A 111 12.65 29.88 1.99
N LYS A 112 13.34 29.71 3.11
CA LYS A 112 13.06 28.65 4.08
C LYS A 112 11.66 28.81 4.68
N GLU A 113 11.32 29.98 5.20
CA GLU A 113 10.01 30.27 5.78
C GLU A 113 8.86 30.02 4.80
N THR A 114 9.00 30.43 3.53
CA THR A 114 7.97 30.19 2.50
C THR A 114 7.82 28.71 2.18
N THR A 115 8.91 27.94 2.12
CA THR A 115 8.84 26.47 1.93
C THR A 115 8.22 25.77 3.14
N GLU A 116 8.56 26.20 4.36
CA GLU A 116 7.99 25.66 5.60
C GLU A 116 6.51 25.99 5.73
N ALA A 117 6.11 27.22 5.40
CA ALA A 117 4.71 27.65 5.38
C ALA A 117 3.89 26.87 4.34
N ALA A 118 4.43 26.66 3.13
CA ALA A 118 3.77 25.83 2.11
C ALA A 118 3.63 24.37 2.56
N ALA A 119 4.66 23.81 3.20
CA ALA A 119 4.60 22.48 3.78
C ALA A 119 3.59 22.39 4.95
N ALA A 120 3.50 23.42 5.79
CA ALA A 120 2.52 23.50 6.87
C ALA A 120 1.09 23.55 6.32
N ALA A 121 0.81 24.41 5.34
CA ALA A 121 -0.50 24.49 4.68
C ALA A 121 -0.91 23.14 4.07
N LYS A 122 0.01 22.46 3.36
CA LYS A 122 -0.24 21.12 2.82
C LYS A 122 -0.57 20.09 3.92
N ARG A 123 0.10 20.15 5.07
CA ARG A 123 -0.18 19.26 6.21
C ARG A 123 -1.55 19.55 6.84
N GLU A 124 -1.95 20.82 6.92
CA GLU A 124 -3.26 21.21 7.40
C GLU A 124 -4.37 20.71 6.48
N ASP A 125 -4.22 20.88 5.17
CA ASP A 125 -5.17 20.38 4.17
C ASP A 125 -5.31 18.85 4.26
N GLN A 126 -4.19 18.13 4.43
CA GLN A 126 -4.20 16.67 4.62
C GLN A 126 -4.93 16.25 5.90
N ARG A 127 -4.68 16.94 7.03
CA ARG A 127 -5.37 16.67 8.30
C ARG A 127 -6.87 16.94 8.19
N TYR A 128 -7.23 18.04 7.52
CA TYR A 128 -8.62 18.38 7.27
C TYR A 128 -9.30 17.29 6.43
N ALA A 129 -8.71 16.89 5.31
CA ALA A 129 -9.24 15.82 4.45
C ALA A 129 -9.43 14.49 5.20
N LEU A 130 -8.44 14.07 6.01
CA LEU A 130 -8.55 12.87 6.84
C LEU A 130 -9.68 12.98 7.86
N SER A 131 -9.81 14.14 8.54
CA SER A 131 -10.87 14.34 9.53
C SER A 131 -12.27 14.27 8.92
N VAL A 132 -12.43 14.75 7.68
CA VAL A 132 -13.68 14.67 6.92
C VAL A 132 -13.97 13.22 6.54
N MET A 133 -12.96 12.50 6.04
CA MET A 133 -13.11 11.08 5.67
C MET A 133 -13.49 10.21 6.86
N MET A 134 -12.85 10.41 8.02
CA MET A 134 -13.19 9.70 9.26
C MET A 134 -14.64 9.94 9.69
N LYS A 135 -15.13 11.18 9.60
CA LYS A 135 -16.53 11.50 9.91
C LYS A 135 -17.51 10.77 9.00
N ILE A 136 -17.21 10.71 7.70
CA ILE A 136 -18.04 9.98 6.73
C ILE A 136 -18.05 8.49 7.06
N GLU A 137 -16.88 7.87 7.31
CA GLU A 137 -16.79 6.46 7.67
C GLU A 137 -17.50 6.14 9.00
N GLU A 138 -17.41 7.02 10.00
CA GLU A 138 -18.11 6.88 11.27
C GLU A 138 -19.64 6.91 11.09
N GLU A 139 -20.14 7.83 10.26
CA GLU A 139 -21.57 7.89 9.93
C GLU A 139 -22.04 6.64 9.18
N GLU A 140 -21.26 6.13 8.25
CA GLU A 140 -21.56 4.88 7.54
C GLU A 140 -21.56 3.67 8.49
N ARG A 141 -20.58 3.56 9.38
CA ARG A 141 -20.53 2.50 10.40
C ARG A 141 -21.75 2.54 11.31
N LYS A 142 -22.14 3.72 11.80
CA LYS A 142 -23.36 3.90 12.61
C LYS A 142 -24.61 3.46 11.86
N LYS A 143 -24.77 3.85 10.60
CA LYS A 143 -25.90 3.38 9.75
C LYS A 143 -25.94 1.86 9.63
N ILE A 144 -24.78 1.21 9.45
CA ILE A 144 -24.71 -0.26 9.36
C ILE A 144 -25.05 -0.91 10.71
N GLU A 145 -24.56 -0.38 11.82
CA GLU A 145 -24.90 -0.87 13.16
C GLU A 145 -26.39 -0.75 13.46
N ASP A 146 -27.00 0.39 13.12
CA ASP A 146 -28.44 0.61 13.28
C ASP A 146 -29.25 -0.37 12.43
N MET A 147 -28.85 -0.61 11.17
CA MET A 147 -29.49 -1.62 10.32
C MET A 147 -29.38 -3.03 10.91
N LYS A 148 -28.19 -3.42 11.40
CA LYS A 148 -27.97 -4.73 12.04
C LYS A 148 -28.83 -4.90 13.28
N GLU A 149 -28.88 -3.89 14.13
CA GLU A 149 -29.69 -3.93 15.36
C GLU A 149 -31.18 -3.98 15.03
N ASN A 150 -31.63 -3.29 14.00
CA ASN A 150 -33.03 -3.31 13.58
C ASN A 150 -33.44 -4.68 13.03
N GLU A 151 -32.62 -5.29 12.18
CA GLU A 151 -32.83 -6.66 11.70
C GLU A 151 -32.76 -7.68 12.85
N ARG A 152 -31.82 -7.52 13.79
CA ARG A 152 -31.75 -8.35 14.99
C ARG A 152 -33.05 -8.26 15.80
N ARG A 153 -33.57 -7.06 16.01
CA ARG A 153 -34.85 -6.84 16.72
C ARG A 153 -36.05 -7.45 16.02
N LYS A 154 -36.10 -7.39 14.68
CA LYS A 154 -37.15 -8.05 13.90
C LYS A 154 -37.08 -9.56 14.06
N ALA A 155 -35.89 -10.15 13.86
CA ALA A 155 -35.67 -11.58 14.01
C ALA A 155 -36.02 -12.08 15.43
N THR A 156 -35.69 -11.32 16.48
CA THR A 156 -36.08 -11.70 17.86
C THR A 156 -37.58 -11.68 18.06
N LYS A 157 -38.29 -10.69 17.50
CA LYS A 157 -39.77 -10.63 17.56
C LYS A 157 -40.41 -11.78 16.80
N GLU A 158 -39.91 -12.09 15.60
CA GLU A 158 -40.37 -13.22 14.80
C GLU A 158 -40.16 -14.55 15.52
N LEU A 159 -39.00 -14.73 16.16
CA LEU A 159 -38.71 -15.91 16.98
C LEU A 159 -39.66 -16.04 18.18
N GLU A 160 -39.97 -14.93 18.85
CA GLU A 160 -40.93 -14.90 19.95
C GLU A 160 -42.36 -15.25 19.49
N VAL A 161 -42.80 -14.70 18.35
CA VAL A 161 -44.08 -15.04 17.73
C VAL A 161 -44.13 -16.51 17.35
N TRP A 162 -43.09 -17.03 16.69
CA TRP A 162 -43.00 -18.44 16.32
C TRP A 162 -43.06 -19.36 17.54
N LYS A 163 -42.32 -19.06 18.61
CA LYS A 163 -42.38 -19.81 19.89
C LYS A 163 -43.78 -19.78 20.52
N LYS A 164 -44.52 -18.68 20.38
CA LYS A 164 -45.91 -18.57 20.88
C LYS A 164 -46.85 -19.44 20.04
N CYS A 165 -46.79 -19.33 18.71
CA CYS A 165 -47.57 -20.17 17.81
C CYS A 165 -47.28 -21.66 18.00
N GLN A 166 -46.01 -22.03 18.26
CA GLN A 166 -45.64 -23.42 18.55
C GLN A 166 -46.31 -23.92 19.83
N ARG A 167 -46.27 -23.13 20.93
CA ARG A 167 -46.95 -23.46 22.19
C ARG A 167 -48.46 -23.61 22.00
N GLU A 168 -49.10 -22.67 21.31
CA GLU A 168 -50.54 -22.72 21.02
C GLU A 168 -50.90 -23.94 20.16
N ALA A 169 -50.09 -24.27 19.15
CA ALA A 169 -50.31 -25.44 18.31
C ALA A 169 -50.14 -26.77 19.08
N GLU A 170 -49.17 -26.86 19.99
CA GLU A 170 -49.01 -28.01 20.89
C GLU A 170 -50.20 -28.15 21.84
N GLU A 171 -50.70 -27.04 22.39
CA GLU A 171 -51.87 -27.02 23.26
C GLU A 171 -53.14 -27.41 22.52
N GLN A 172 -53.37 -26.89 21.31
CA GLN A 172 -54.48 -27.31 20.43
C GLN A 172 -54.39 -28.80 20.07
N LYS A 173 -53.19 -29.32 19.74
CA LYS A 173 -52.99 -30.76 19.52
C LYS A 173 -53.31 -31.57 20.78
N ARG A 174 -52.99 -31.06 21.96
CA ARG A 174 -53.30 -31.71 23.25
C ARG A 174 -54.80 -31.72 23.51
N ILE A 175 -55.51 -30.63 23.22
CA ILE A 175 -56.98 -30.52 23.32
C ILE A 175 -57.64 -31.51 22.33
N GLN A 176 -57.25 -31.49 21.05
CA GLN A 176 -57.78 -32.42 20.04
C GLN A 176 -57.51 -33.90 20.40
N ARG A 177 -56.35 -34.22 20.99
CA ARG A 177 -56.07 -35.58 21.49
C ARG A 177 -57.01 -35.97 22.62
N LYS A 178 -57.30 -35.07 23.56
CA LYS A 178 -58.27 -35.32 24.65
C LYS A 178 -59.68 -35.51 24.12
N GLU A 179 -60.14 -34.65 23.20
CA GLU A 179 -61.47 -34.76 22.57
C GLU A 179 -61.62 -36.06 21.77
N LYS A 180 -60.59 -36.45 20.99
CA LYS A 180 -60.58 -37.75 20.29
C LYS A 180 -60.63 -38.93 21.27
N CYS A 181 -59.99 -38.82 22.42
CA CYS A 181 -60.02 -39.86 23.45
C CYS A 181 -61.42 -39.99 24.08
N GLN A 182 -62.06 -38.85 24.40
CA GLN A 182 -63.43 -38.81 24.91
C GLN A 182 -64.46 -39.31 23.89
N GLN A 183 -64.32 -38.96 22.61
CA GLN A 183 -65.17 -39.48 21.54
C GLN A 183 -65.00 -40.99 21.33
N LYS A 184 -63.77 -41.52 21.49
CA LYS A 184 -63.53 -42.97 21.45
C LYS A 184 -64.18 -43.68 22.64
N GLN A 185 -64.05 -43.14 23.84
CA GLN A 185 -64.72 -43.67 25.03
C GLN A 185 -66.25 -43.63 24.89
N ALA A 186 -66.82 -42.54 24.37
CA ALA A 186 -68.26 -42.43 24.09
C ALA A 186 -68.73 -43.38 22.97
N LYS A 187 -67.88 -43.69 21.97
CA LYS A 187 -68.16 -44.70 20.93
C LYS A 187 -68.09 -46.12 21.49
N GLU A 188 -67.10 -46.43 22.33
CA GLU A 188 -66.99 -47.74 22.99
C GLU A 188 -68.14 -47.99 23.97
N GLU A 189 -68.62 -46.97 24.68
CA GLU A 189 -69.85 -47.06 25.48
C GLU A 189 -71.11 -47.25 24.61
N ARG A 190 -71.17 -46.63 23.42
CA ARG A 190 -72.26 -46.87 22.44
C ARG A 190 -72.20 -48.24 21.78
N GLU A 191 -71.01 -48.80 21.56
CA GLU A 191 -70.82 -50.13 20.97
C GLU A 191 -71.05 -51.26 21.98
N LYS A 192 -70.85 -51.03 23.29
CA LYS A 192 -71.25 -51.96 24.36
C LYS A 192 -72.77 -52.09 24.54
N ALA A 193 -73.58 -51.24 23.88
CA ALA A 193 -75.03 -51.21 24.00
C ALA A 193 -75.81 -51.87 22.83
N LYS A 194 -75.18 -52.68 21.97
CA LYS A 194 -75.90 -53.42 20.89
C LYS A 194 -75.50 -54.91 20.84
N PRO A 195 -76.47 -55.86 20.75
CA PRO A 195 -76.18 -57.28 20.70
C PRO A 195 -75.83 -57.78 19.28
N LYS A 196 -75.03 -58.86 19.25
CA LYS A 196 -74.44 -59.50 18.08
C LYS A 196 -75.47 -60.25 17.21
N SER A 197 -75.30 -60.20 15.89
CA SER A 197 -75.69 -61.28 14.99
C SER A 197 -74.72 -61.43 13.81
N PHE A 198 -74.78 -62.61 13.18
CA PHE A 198 -73.75 -63.34 12.45
C PHE A 198 -73.76 -63.17 10.92
N THR A 199 -72.73 -63.77 10.28
CA THR A 199 -72.64 -64.30 8.88
C THR A 199 -72.30 -63.29 7.77
N ARG A 200 -71.68 -63.63 6.62
CA ARG A 200 -70.75 -64.67 6.10
C ARG A 200 -70.40 -64.21 4.66
N SER A 201 -69.23 -64.62 4.16
CA SER A 201 -68.83 -64.84 2.73
C SER A 201 -68.73 -63.71 1.69
N SER A 202 -67.49 -63.58 1.18
CA SER A 202 -67.00 -63.75 -0.21
C SER A 202 -67.30 -62.75 -1.35
N ALA A 203 -66.20 -62.47 -2.09
CA ALA A 203 -66.00 -62.45 -3.55
C ALA A 203 -66.20 -61.13 -4.35
N SER A 204 -65.04 -60.61 -4.78
CA SER A 204 -64.58 -60.24 -6.13
C SER A 204 -65.41 -59.37 -7.12
N SER A 205 -64.74 -58.29 -7.55
CA SER A 205 -64.41 -57.89 -8.94
C SER A 205 -65.26 -56.89 -9.76
N HIS A 206 -64.49 -56.04 -10.46
CA HIS A 206 -64.71 -55.23 -11.68
C HIS A 206 -65.38 -53.83 -11.63
N ARG A 207 -64.52 -52.78 -11.81
CA ARG A 207 -64.45 -51.70 -12.85
C ARG A 207 -65.74 -51.00 -13.39
N PRO A 208 -65.65 -49.84 -14.09
CA PRO A 208 -65.24 -48.44 -13.81
C PRO A 208 -66.43 -47.47 -14.21
N PRO A 209 -66.35 -46.24 -14.80
CA PRO A 209 -65.39 -45.10 -14.82
C PRO A 209 -66.07 -43.70 -14.53
N GLN A 210 -65.31 -42.61 -14.76
CA GLN A 210 -65.71 -41.23 -15.15
C GLN A 210 -66.13 -40.17 -14.11
N GLY A 211 -65.34 -39.07 -14.08
CA GLY A 211 -65.86 -37.75 -14.50
C GLY A 211 -65.92 -36.59 -13.49
N ARG A 212 -64.92 -35.68 -13.61
CA ARG A 212 -64.99 -34.20 -13.55
C ARG A 212 -65.24 -33.44 -12.23
N ASN A 213 -64.26 -32.58 -11.88
CA ASN A 213 -64.34 -31.11 -11.62
C ASN A 213 -63.23 -30.70 -10.63
N SER A 214 -62.15 -30.08 -11.09
CA SER A 214 -61.92 -28.63 -11.34
C SER A 214 -61.29 -27.92 -10.14
N GLU A 215 -59.99 -27.64 -10.31
CA GLU A 215 -59.23 -26.47 -9.87
C GLU A 215 -59.18 -26.10 -8.38
N ASN A 216 -57.99 -26.27 -7.80
CA ASN A 216 -57.37 -25.17 -7.07
C ASN A 216 -55.90 -25.06 -7.48
N ILE A 217 -55.61 -23.90 -8.04
CA ILE A 217 -54.38 -23.41 -8.65
C ILE A 217 -53.49 -22.83 -7.53
N PHE A 218 -52.20 -23.17 -7.54
CA PHE A 218 -51.13 -22.82 -6.57
C PHE A 218 -51.01 -23.69 -5.31
N SER A 219 -50.40 -24.87 -5.50
CA SER A 219 -49.48 -25.47 -4.53
C SER A 219 -48.11 -25.58 -5.22
N GLU A 220 -47.17 -24.71 -4.85
CA GLU A 220 -45.77 -24.86 -5.24
C GLU A 220 -45.13 -25.92 -4.33
N ASP A 221 -45.08 -27.16 -4.83
CA ASP A 221 -44.21 -28.20 -4.29
C ASP A 221 -42.76 -27.90 -4.71
N ASP A 222 -41.92 -27.54 -3.73
CA ASP A 222 -40.46 -27.46 -3.83
C ASP A 222 -39.86 -28.86 -4.07
N SER A 223 -39.94 -29.35 -5.31
CA SER A 223 -39.14 -30.49 -5.76
C SER A 223 -38.18 -30.03 -6.86
N ILE A 224 -36.91 -29.94 -6.50
CA ILE A 224 -35.81 -29.55 -7.39
C ILE A 224 -35.76 -30.54 -8.57
N PRO A 225 -35.75 -30.08 -9.84
CA PRO A 225 -35.66 -30.97 -10.99
C PRO A 225 -34.28 -31.64 -11.07
N ALA A 226 -34.26 -32.92 -11.49
CA ALA A 226 -33.03 -33.71 -11.58
C ALA A 226 -31.99 -33.08 -12.55
N PRO A 227 -30.68 -33.16 -12.22
CA PRO A 227 -29.63 -32.58 -13.06
C PRO A 227 -29.57 -33.27 -14.44
N ARG A 228 -29.35 -32.46 -15.50
CA ARG A 228 -29.28 -32.96 -16.89
C ARG A 228 -28.06 -33.85 -17.09
N SER A 229 -28.17 -34.85 -17.97
CA SER A 229 -27.06 -35.75 -18.32
C SER A 229 -25.97 -35.02 -19.12
N VAL A 230 -24.71 -35.42 -18.91
CA VAL A 230 -23.54 -34.83 -19.56
C VAL A 230 -23.44 -35.32 -21.01
N GLY A 231 -23.38 -34.38 -21.97
CA GLY A 231 -23.12 -34.65 -23.39
C GLY A 231 -21.77 -34.05 -23.82
N SER A 232 -20.99 -34.79 -24.61
CA SER A 232 -19.73 -34.31 -25.20
C SER A 232 -20.01 -33.58 -26.51
N ILE A 233 -19.83 -32.25 -26.51
CA ILE A 233 -19.96 -31.43 -27.71
C ILE A 233 -18.60 -31.42 -28.40
N LYS A 234 -18.50 -32.03 -29.59
CA LYS A 234 -17.33 -31.86 -30.46
C LYS A 234 -17.46 -30.54 -31.20
N ILE A 235 -16.71 -29.54 -30.75
CA ILE A 235 -16.58 -28.25 -31.42
C ILE A 235 -15.48 -28.39 -32.48
N SER A 236 -15.84 -28.34 -33.76
CA SER A 236 -14.88 -28.21 -34.86
C SER A 236 -14.82 -26.75 -35.29
N PHE A 237 -13.66 -26.11 -35.12
CA PHE A 237 -13.44 -24.75 -35.60
C PHE A 237 -13.16 -24.74 -37.11
N THR A 238 -13.82 -23.83 -37.82
CA THR A 238 -13.52 -23.54 -39.22
C THR A 238 -12.09 -22.98 -39.33
N PRO A 239 -11.23 -23.51 -40.21
CA PRO A 239 -9.87 -22.99 -40.37
C PRO A 239 -9.93 -21.55 -40.90
N ARG A 240 -9.19 -20.65 -40.25
CA ARG A 240 -9.12 -19.23 -40.60
C ARG A 240 -8.44 -19.06 -41.97
N VAL A 241 -9.16 -18.45 -42.93
CA VAL A 241 -8.70 -18.24 -44.32
C VAL A 241 -8.08 -16.84 -44.54
N PHE A 242 -7.92 -16.03 -43.49
CA PHE A 242 -7.26 -14.73 -43.58
C PHE A 242 -6.08 -14.65 -42.62
N PRO A 243 -4.85 -14.35 -43.10
CA PRO A 243 -3.74 -14.04 -42.22
C PRO A 243 -3.98 -12.66 -41.62
N THR A 244 -4.51 -12.60 -40.40
CA THR A 244 -4.32 -11.41 -39.56
C THR A 244 -2.83 -11.30 -39.27
N ALA A 245 -2.25 -10.10 -39.36
CA ALA A 245 -0.84 -9.88 -39.05
C ALA A 245 -0.47 -10.63 -37.77
N LEU A 246 0.58 -11.45 -37.85
CA LEU A 246 1.07 -12.24 -36.74
C LEU A 246 1.19 -11.34 -35.52
N ARG A 247 0.40 -11.64 -34.50
CA ARG A 247 0.67 -11.23 -33.14
C ARG A 247 1.92 -12.01 -32.71
N GLU A 248 3.08 -11.55 -33.16
CA GLU A 248 4.29 -11.73 -32.38
C GLU A 248 3.91 -11.23 -30.99
N SER A 249 3.96 -12.14 -30.02
CA SER A 249 3.40 -11.92 -28.69
C SER A 249 4.28 -10.91 -27.96
N GLN A 250 4.08 -9.61 -28.23
CA GLN A 250 4.58 -8.51 -27.42
C GLN A 250 3.98 -8.50 -26.01
N VAL A 251 3.21 -9.51 -25.61
CA VAL A 251 2.73 -9.69 -24.24
C VAL A 251 3.88 -9.60 -23.25
N ALA A 252 5.05 -10.20 -23.54
CA ALA A 252 6.20 -10.09 -22.65
C ALA A 252 6.74 -8.64 -22.57
N GLU A 253 6.82 -7.94 -23.70
CA GLU A 253 7.27 -6.54 -23.75
C GLU A 253 6.24 -5.59 -23.11
N GLU A 254 4.94 -5.85 -23.28
CA GLU A 254 3.82 -5.14 -22.67
C GLU A 254 3.77 -5.38 -21.16
N GLU A 255 3.96 -6.62 -20.70
CA GLU A 255 4.06 -6.98 -19.28
C GLU A 255 5.30 -6.34 -18.65
N GLU A 256 6.44 -6.36 -19.33
CA GLU A 256 7.65 -5.66 -18.88
C GLU A 256 7.43 -4.14 -18.81
N TRP A 257 6.74 -3.55 -19.79
CA TRP A 257 6.42 -2.13 -19.80
C TRP A 257 5.46 -1.77 -18.66
N LEU A 258 4.42 -2.59 -18.41
CA LEU A 258 3.50 -2.43 -17.29
C LEU A 258 4.21 -2.60 -15.95
N CYS A 259 5.12 -3.58 -15.83
CA CYS A 259 5.97 -3.76 -14.66
C CYS A 259 6.89 -2.56 -14.42
N LYS A 260 7.57 -2.06 -15.46
CA LYS A 260 8.42 -0.85 -15.40
C LYS A 260 7.61 0.39 -15.00
N GLN A 261 6.41 0.55 -15.54
CA GLN A 261 5.52 1.67 -15.19
C GLN A 261 4.97 1.54 -13.77
N ALA A 262 4.62 0.32 -13.32
CA ALA A 262 4.21 0.05 -11.95
C ALA A 262 5.37 0.23 -10.95
N GLU A 263 6.59 -0.16 -11.32
CA GLU A 263 7.81 0.07 -10.54
C GLU A 263 8.10 1.57 -10.43
N ALA A 264 8.03 2.31 -11.54
CA ALA A 264 8.16 3.77 -11.53
C ALA A 264 7.07 4.45 -10.69
N ARG A 265 5.81 4.00 -10.78
CA ARG A 265 4.71 4.49 -9.93
C ARG A 265 4.93 4.16 -8.46
N ARG A 266 5.44 2.96 -8.12
CA ARG A 266 5.80 2.60 -6.73
C ARG A 266 6.97 3.43 -6.22
N ALA A 267 7.97 3.69 -7.07
CA ALA A 267 9.11 4.55 -6.76
C ALA A 267 8.75 6.04 -6.67
N MET A 268 7.62 6.47 -7.26
CA MET A 268 7.03 7.80 -7.03
C MET A 268 6.13 7.81 -5.79
N ASN A 269 5.38 6.72 -5.54
CA ASN A 269 4.60 6.49 -4.32
C ASN A 269 5.47 6.11 -3.09
N THR A 270 6.80 6.16 -3.18
CA THR A 270 7.66 6.20 -1.99
C THR A 270 7.56 7.54 -1.24
N ASP A 271 6.68 8.44 -1.67
CA ASP A 271 6.01 9.44 -0.84
C ASP A 271 5.08 8.77 0.20
N ILE A 272 5.58 7.76 0.92
CA ILE A 272 4.92 7.23 2.12
C ILE A 272 5.11 8.31 3.19
N PRO A 273 4.04 8.83 3.83
CA PRO A 273 4.14 9.87 4.87
C PRO A 273 5.18 9.60 5.98
N GLU A 274 5.53 8.33 6.21
CA GLU A 274 6.58 7.89 7.15
C GLU A 274 8.02 8.29 6.76
N PHE A 275 8.31 8.56 5.47
CA PHE A 275 9.65 8.93 4.99
C PHE A 275 9.91 10.44 4.90
N CYS A 276 8.87 11.28 5.03
CA CYS A 276 9.00 12.73 5.03
C CYS A 276 9.67 13.27 6.31
N ASP A 277 9.62 12.51 7.41
CA ASP A 277 10.17 12.88 8.72
C ASP A 277 11.54 12.22 9.01
N LEU A 278 12.02 11.33 8.13
CA LEU A 278 13.28 10.61 8.28
C LEU A 278 14.46 11.48 7.79
N LYS A 279 15.56 11.53 8.56
CA LYS A 279 16.76 12.31 8.20
C LYS A 279 17.38 11.78 6.90
N GLU A 280 18.14 12.61 6.18
CA GLU A 280 18.81 12.19 4.92
C GLU A 280 19.65 10.92 5.08
N GLU A 281 20.27 10.71 6.24
CA GLU A 281 21.03 9.49 6.56
C GLU A 281 20.15 8.23 6.62
N GLU A 282 18.90 8.36 7.03
CA GLU A 282 17.94 7.24 7.17
C GLU A 282 17.33 6.84 5.82
N LYS A 283 17.59 7.63 4.76
CA LYS A 283 17.26 7.28 3.37
C LYS A 283 18.29 6.35 2.73
N ASN A 284 19.42 6.08 3.39
CA ASN A 284 20.42 5.14 2.90
C ASN A 284 20.10 3.70 3.34
N PRO A 285 19.97 2.73 2.42
CA PRO A 285 19.61 1.36 2.76
C PRO A 285 20.69 0.65 3.60
N ASP A 286 21.96 1.00 3.40
CA ASP A 286 23.07 0.47 4.19
C ASP A 286 23.04 0.94 5.65
N TRP A 287 22.60 2.17 5.89
CA TRP A 287 22.45 2.68 7.25
C TRP A 287 21.33 1.94 8.00
N LEU A 288 20.19 1.73 7.35
CA LEU A 288 19.09 0.96 7.93
C LEU A 288 19.43 -0.50 8.16
N LYS A 289 20.22 -1.11 7.26
CA LYS A 289 20.79 -2.45 7.44
C LYS A 289 21.63 -2.50 8.72
N GLU A 290 22.52 -1.54 8.91
CA GLU A 290 23.39 -1.48 10.08
C GLU A 290 22.61 -1.22 11.38
N LYS A 291 21.59 -0.35 11.33
CA LYS A 291 20.64 -0.15 12.43
C LYS A 291 19.91 -1.44 12.79
N GLY A 292 19.44 -2.18 11.79
CA GLY A 292 18.83 -3.51 11.97
C GLY A 292 19.79 -4.51 12.60
N ASN A 293 21.07 -4.52 12.19
CA ASN A 293 22.10 -5.39 12.77
C ASN A 293 22.34 -5.08 14.25
N LYS A 294 22.42 -3.79 14.62
CA LYS A 294 22.55 -3.35 16.01
C LYS A 294 21.35 -3.78 16.85
N LEU A 295 20.13 -3.60 16.34
CA LEU A 295 18.90 -4.02 17.01
C LEU A 295 18.81 -5.54 17.20
N PHE A 296 19.27 -6.30 16.20
CA PHE A 296 19.39 -7.75 16.29
C PHE A 296 20.39 -8.18 17.35
N ALA A 297 21.53 -7.50 17.46
CA ALA A 297 22.52 -7.75 18.50
C ALA A 297 22.00 -7.41 19.92
N THR A 298 21.12 -6.41 20.04
CA THR A 298 20.41 -6.10 21.29
C THR A 298 19.19 -7.00 21.55
N GLU A 299 19.03 -8.09 20.78
CA GLU A 299 17.92 -9.06 20.86
C GLU A 299 16.51 -8.47 20.62
N ASN A 300 16.41 -7.25 20.13
CA ASN A 300 15.14 -6.62 19.79
C ASN A 300 14.75 -6.96 18.34
N TYR A 301 14.26 -8.19 18.15
CA TYR A 301 13.95 -8.72 16.83
C TYR A 301 12.79 -8.00 16.14
N LEU A 302 11.78 -7.52 16.88
CA LEU A 302 10.64 -6.80 16.31
C LEU A 302 11.07 -5.45 15.72
N ALA A 303 11.87 -4.68 16.46
CA ALA A 303 12.40 -3.41 15.97
C ALA A 303 13.36 -3.64 14.79
N ALA A 304 14.17 -4.71 14.82
CA ALA A 304 15.05 -5.08 13.73
C ALA A 304 14.26 -5.39 12.44
N VAL A 305 13.16 -6.15 12.53
CA VAL A 305 12.26 -6.41 11.40
C VAL A 305 11.73 -5.11 10.80
N ASN A 306 11.32 -4.15 11.63
CA ASN A 306 10.85 -2.85 11.14
C ASN A 306 11.95 -2.07 10.41
N ALA A 307 13.18 -2.05 10.94
CA ALA A 307 14.32 -1.42 10.28
C ALA A 307 14.63 -2.07 8.92
N TYR A 308 14.63 -3.41 8.84
CA TYR A 308 14.81 -4.12 7.56
C TYR A 308 13.63 -3.91 6.60
N ASN A 309 12.39 -3.83 7.09
CA ASN A 309 11.23 -3.51 6.27
C ASN A 309 11.38 -2.15 5.59
N LEU A 310 11.81 -1.13 6.34
CA LEU A 310 12.10 0.18 5.79
C LEU A 310 13.23 0.13 4.76
N ALA A 311 14.31 -0.61 5.05
CA ALA A 311 15.43 -0.79 4.11
C ALA A 311 14.99 -1.45 2.80
N ILE A 312 14.10 -2.45 2.88
CA ILE A 312 13.55 -3.17 1.71
C ILE A 312 12.63 -2.28 0.89
N ARG A 313 11.86 -1.39 1.54
CA ARG A 313 11.01 -0.41 0.84
C ARG A 313 11.86 0.58 0.04
N LEU A 314 13.03 0.97 0.55
CA LEU A 314 13.97 1.84 -0.17
C LEU A 314 14.73 1.10 -1.27
N SER A 315 15.19 -0.13 -0.98
CA SER A 315 15.92 -0.95 -1.94
C SER A 315 15.50 -2.43 -1.82
N ASN A 316 14.76 -2.91 -2.83
CA ASN A 316 14.31 -4.29 -2.90
C ASN A 316 15.32 -5.24 -3.58
N LYS A 317 16.46 -4.72 -4.05
CA LYS A 317 17.47 -5.49 -4.80
C LYS A 317 18.59 -6.06 -3.93
N ILE A 318 18.63 -5.72 -2.63
CA ILE A 318 19.70 -6.14 -1.72
C ILE A 318 19.32 -7.46 -1.02
N PRO A 319 19.91 -8.62 -1.37
CA PRO A 319 19.53 -9.92 -0.79
C PRO A 319 19.84 -10.03 0.70
N LEU A 320 20.87 -9.34 1.18
CA LEU A 320 21.27 -9.35 2.59
C LEU A 320 20.18 -8.83 3.54
N LEU A 321 19.33 -7.91 3.07
CA LEU A 321 18.22 -7.37 3.87
C LEU A 321 17.18 -8.44 4.16
N TYR A 322 16.77 -9.18 3.13
CA TYR A 322 15.84 -10.31 3.26
C TYR A 322 16.44 -11.42 4.13
N LEU A 323 17.72 -11.72 3.92
CA LEU A 323 18.42 -12.73 4.70
C LEU A 323 18.38 -12.38 6.20
N ASN A 324 18.76 -11.15 6.57
CA ASN A 324 18.77 -10.70 7.97
C ASN A 324 17.36 -10.60 8.56
N ARG A 325 16.36 -10.18 7.78
CA ARG A 325 14.95 -10.20 8.19
C ARG A 325 14.46 -11.63 8.46
N ALA A 326 14.83 -12.61 7.62
CA ALA A 326 14.51 -14.02 7.84
C ALA A 326 15.09 -14.56 9.16
N ALA A 327 16.32 -14.16 9.53
CA ALA A 327 16.90 -14.53 10.83
C ALA A 327 16.11 -13.95 12.00
N CYS A 328 15.61 -12.72 11.90
CA CYS A 328 14.72 -12.14 12.90
C CYS A 328 13.40 -12.92 12.99
N HIS A 329 12.83 -13.30 11.84
CA HIS A 329 11.59 -14.08 11.80
C HIS A 329 11.75 -15.48 12.40
N LEU A 330 12.88 -16.15 12.19
CA LEU A 330 13.21 -17.41 12.87
C LEU A 330 13.23 -17.24 14.39
N LYS A 331 13.87 -16.18 14.90
CA LYS A 331 13.90 -15.89 16.36
C LYS A 331 12.51 -15.57 16.93
N LEU A 332 11.66 -14.94 16.12
CA LEU A 332 10.27 -14.63 16.48
C LEU A 332 9.28 -15.79 16.23
N LYS A 333 9.75 -16.96 15.76
CA LYS A 333 8.91 -18.11 15.34
C LYS A 333 7.87 -17.79 14.24
N ASN A 334 8.15 -16.78 13.42
CA ASN A 334 7.36 -16.44 12.23
C ASN A 334 7.84 -17.26 11.03
N LEU A 335 7.61 -18.57 11.04
CA LEU A 335 8.27 -19.53 10.15
C LEU A 335 7.92 -19.32 8.68
N HIS A 336 6.64 -19.11 8.34
CA HIS A 336 6.23 -18.85 6.95
C HIS A 336 6.91 -17.62 6.35
N LYS A 337 6.97 -16.51 7.11
CA LYS A 337 7.65 -15.29 6.66
C LYS A 337 9.16 -15.49 6.49
N ALA A 338 9.78 -16.32 7.34
CA ALA A 338 11.19 -16.67 7.19
C ALA A 338 11.46 -17.47 5.90
N ILE A 339 10.54 -18.36 5.51
CA ILE A 339 10.62 -19.13 4.26
C ILE A 339 10.47 -18.22 3.04
N GLU A 340 9.49 -17.31 3.06
CA GLU A 340 9.27 -16.33 2.01
C GLU A 340 10.51 -15.44 1.80
N ASP A 341 11.06 -14.89 2.90
CA ASP A 341 12.25 -14.04 2.85
C ASP A 341 13.49 -14.77 2.37
N SER A 342 13.70 -16.00 2.84
CA SER A 342 14.86 -16.80 2.43
C SER A 342 14.75 -17.20 0.95
N SER A 343 13.54 -17.49 0.48
CA SER A 343 13.29 -17.80 -0.94
C SER A 343 13.51 -16.57 -1.81
N LYS A 344 13.03 -15.39 -1.38
CA LYS A 344 13.29 -14.12 -2.09
C LYS A 344 14.78 -13.78 -2.13
N ALA A 345 15.52 -14.03 -1.05
CA ALA A 345 16.96 -13.86 -1.03
C ALA A 345 17.65 -14.77 -2.06
N LEU A 346 17.24 -16.04 -2.16
CA LEU A 346 17.79 -16.99 -3.15
C LEU A 346 17.48 -16.57 -4.60
N GLU A 347 16.28 -16.07 -4.88
CA GLU A 347 15.94 -15.52 -6.20
C GLU A 347 16.88 -14.37 -6.59
N LEU A 348 17.13 -13.44 -5.66
CA LEU A 348 18.02 -12.29 -5.88
C LEU A 348 19.50 -12.67 -5.97
N LEU A 349 19.89 -13.83 -5.44
CA LEU A 349 21.26 -14.36 -5.49
C LEU A 349 21.53 -15.19 -6.75
N THR A 350 20.64 -15.11 -7.75
CA THR A 350 20.83 -15.72 -9.07
C THR A 350 21.41 -14.67 -10.04
N PRO A 351 22.52 -14.94 -10.76
CA PRO A 351 23.21 -16.22 -10.91
C PRO A 351 24.11 -16.62 -9.71
N PRO A 352 24.41 -17.92 -9.54
CA PRO A 352 25.31 -18.41 -8.51
C PRO A 352 26.76 -18.00 -8.82
N VAL A 353 27.33 -17.13 -7.99
CA VAL A 353 28.72 -16.64 -8.09
C VAL A 353 29.50 -17.08 -6.83
N ALA A 354 30.83 -17.10 -6.89
CA ALA A 354 31.67 -17.42 -5.73
C ALA A 354 31.46 -16.41 -4.58
N ASP A 355 31.41 -15.11 -4.88
CA ASP A 355 31.24 -14.05 -3.87
C ASP A 355 29.93 -14.17 -3.09
N ASN A 356 28.88 -14.66 -3.74
CA ASN A 356 27.56 -14.80 -3.14
C ASN A 356 27.30 -16.19 -2.55
N ALA A 357 28.28 -17.11 -2.60
CA ALA A 357 28.18 -18.47 -2.10
C ALA A 357 27.81 -18.52 -0.60
N ASN A 358 28.46 -17.71 0.22
CA ASN A 358 28.19 -17.65 1.66
C ASN A 358 26.75 -17.16 1.95
N ALA A 359 26.27 -16.16 1.22
CA ALA A 359 24.90 -15.66 1.36
C ALA A 359 23.86 -16.70 0.93
N ARG A 360 24.11 -17.43 -0.18
CA ARG A 360 23.25 -18.53 -0.66
C ARG A 360 23.19 -19.67 0.35
N MET A 361 24.34 -20.11 0.87
CA MET A 361 24.41 -21.12 1.92
C MET A 361 23.59 -20.71 3.14
N LYS A 362 23.77 -19.48 3.64
CA LYS A 362 22.98 -18.96 4.77
C LYS A 362 21.48 -18.92 4.48
N ALA A 363 21.08 -18.63 3.24
CA ALA A 363 19.68 -18.60 2.85
C ALA A 363 19.07 -20.01 2.87
N HIS A 364 19.77 -21.00 2.31
CA HIS A 364 19.37 -22.41 2.39
C HIS A 364 19.27 -22.89 3.83
N ILE A 365 20.27 -22.60 4.68
CA ILE A 365 20.23 -22.99 6.10
C ILE A 365 19.01 -22.36 6.79
N ARG A 366 18.76 -21.06 6.63
CA ARG A 366 17.64 -20.36 7.29
C ARG A 366 16.29 -20.89 6.82
N ARG A 367 16.15 -21.19 5.53
CA ARG A 367 14.93 -21.79 4.97
C ARG A 367 14.73 -23.23 5.45
N GLY A 368 15.79 -24.04 5.43
CA GLY A 368 15.77 -25.41 5.94
C GLY A 368 15.44 -25.47 7.43
N THR A 369 16.01 -24.58 8.26
CA THR A 369 15.67 -24.46 9.68
C THR A 369 14.18 -24.11 9.87
N ALA A 370 13.63 -23.21 9.05
CA ALA A 370 12.21 -22.86 9.13
C ALA A 370 11.30 -24.05 8.74
N PHE A 371 11.67 -24.82 7.71
CA PHE A 371 10.96 -26.03 7.32
C PHE A 371 10.99 -27.11 8.40
N CYS A 372 12.15 -27.37 9.00
CA CYS A 372 12.26 -28.33 10.11
C CYS A 372 11.40 -27.90 11.32
N GLN A 373 11.32 -26.60 11.63
CA GLN A 373 10.44 -26.10 12.69
C GLN A 373 8.95 -26.18 12.36
N LEU A 374 8.58 -26.32 11.08
CA LEU A 374 7.23 -26.62 10.60
C LEU A 374 6.97 -28.12 10.43
N GLU A 375 7.90 -28.98 10.88
CA GLU A 375 7.85 -30.44 10.73
C GLU A 375 7.91 -30.93 9.26
N LEU A 376 8.31 -30.06 8.34
CA LEU A 376 8.56 -30.36 6.92
C LEU A 376 10.02 -30.79 6.74
N TYR A 377 10.37 -31.94 7.31
CA TYR A 377 11.75 -32.41 7.38
C TYR A 377 12.36 -32.77 6.02
N VAL A 378 11.56 -33.23 5.06
CA VAL A 378 12.05 -33.63 3.73
C VAL A 378 12.53 -32.41 2.94
N GLU A 379 11.71 -31.35 2.92
CA GLU A 379 12.04 -30.05 2.30
C GLU A 379 13.21 -29.39 3.03
N GLY A 380 13.22 -29.48 4.37
CA GLY A 380 14.35 -29.03 5.18
C GLY A 380 15.65 -29.71 4.77
N LEU A 381 15.67 -31.04 4.68
CA LEU A 381 16.85 -31.82 4.30
C LEU A 381 17.40 -31.41 2.92
N GLN A 382 16.52 -31.19 1.94
CA GLN A 382 16.92 -30.73 0.60
C GLN A 382 17.68 -29.40 0.65
N ASP A 383 17.23 -28.46 1.49
CA ASP A 383 17.91 -27.18 1.68
C ASP A 383 19.26 -27.34 2.40
N TYR A 384 19.36 -28.21 3.41
CA TYR A 384 20.64 -28.50 4.07
C TYR A 384 21.63 -29.19 3.11
N GLU A 385 21.17 -30.12 2.26
CA GLU A 385 21.99 -30.72 1.22
C GLU A 385 22.45 -29.71 0.18
N ALA A 386 21.59 -28.77 -0.22
CA ALA A 386 21.97 -27.66 -1.09
C ALA A 386 23.03 -26.76 -0.44
N ALA A 387 22.93 -26.50 0.87
CA ALA A 387 23.94 -25.76 1.62
C ALA A 387 25.29 -26.53 1.67
N LEU A 388 25.28 -27.85 1.89
CA LEU A 388 26.47 -28.70 1.90
C LEU A 388 27.15 -28.80 0.53
N LYS A 389 26.41 -28.69 -0.57
CA LYS A 389 27.00 -28.60 -1.92
C LYS A 389 27.79 -27.30 -2.12
N ILE A 390 27.45 -26.23 -1.41
CA ILE A 390 28.15 -24.94 -1.49
C ILE A 390 29.39 -24.94 -0.58
N ASP A 391 29.24 -25.38 0.67
CA ASP A 391 30.35 -25.52 1.61
C ASP A 391 30.34 -26.93 2.25
N PRO A 392 31.05 -27.90 1.65
CA PRO A 392 31.12 -29.25 2.17
C PRO A 392 31.88 -29.36 3.49
N SER A 393 32.68 -28.35 3.87
CA SER A 393 33.56 -28.41 5.04
C SER A 393 32.86 -28.06 6.35
N ASN A 394 31.63 -27.54 6.27
CA ASN A 394 30.91 -27.03 7.42
C ASN A 394 30.32 -28.15 8.28
N THR A 395 31.02 -28.49 9.37
CA THR A 395 30.62 -29.55 10.31
C THR A 395 29.28 -29.29 10.99
N VAL A 396 28.89 -28.02 11.20
CA VAL A 396 27.62 -27.67 11.84
C VAL A 396 26.44 -28.08 10.94
N VAL A 397 26.54 -27.73 9.65
CA VAL A 397 25.50 -28.06 8.66
C VAL A 397 25.43 -29.57 8.43
N GLN A 398 26.57 -30.28 8.47
CA GLN A 398 26.60 -31.74 8.38
C GLN A 398 25.86 -32.39 9.56
N ASN A 399 26.19 -31.99 10.79
CA ASN A 399 25.55 -32.52 11.99
C ASN A 399 24.04 -32.24 12.00
N ASP A 400 23.62 -31.05 11.57
CA ASP A 400 22.20 -30.71 11.51
C ASP A 400 21.47 -31.50 10.41
N ALA A 401 22.11 -31.75 9.26
CA ALA A 401 21.58 -32.62 8.22
C ALA A 401 21.44 -34.07 8.70
N GLU A 402 22.41 -34.59 9.46
CA GLU A 402 22.36 -35.94 10.04
C GLU A 402 21.21 -36.08 11.03
N LYS A 403 21.03 -35.12 11.95
CA LYS A 403 19.86 -35.11 12.86
C LYS A 403 18.54 -35.16 12.10
N ILE A 404 18.41 -34.39 11.02
CA ILE A 404 17.20 -34.38 10.20
C ILE A 404 17.00 -35.76 9.54
N ARG A 405 18.06 -36.42 9.06
CA ARG A 405 17.97 -37.79 8.54
C ARG A 405 17.52 -38.78 9.60
N ASP A 406 18.04 -38.68 10.81
CA ASP A 406 17.67 -39.54 11.94
C ASP A 406 16.19 -39.38 12.30
N ILE A 407 15.69 -38.14 12.34
CA ILE A 407 14.27 -37.84 12.54
C ILE A 407 13.42 -38.49 11.43
N ILE A 408 13.82 -38.36 10.16
CA ILE A 408 13.10 -38.96 9.03
C ILE A 408 13.11 -40.50 9.09
N GLN A 409 14.22 -41.09 9.51
CA GLN A 409 14.37 -42.55 9.67
C GLN A 409 13.68 -43.08 10.95
N GLY A 410 13.20 -42.19 11.82
CA GLY A 410 12.51 -42.53 13.07
C GLY A 410 13.43 -43.12 14.15
N THR A 411 14.74 -42.87 14.07
CA THR A 411 15.72 -43.42 15.02
C THR A 411 15.70 -42.72 16.38
N GLU A 412 15.31 -41.43 16.43
CA GLU A 412 15.24 -40.64 17.68
C GLU A 412 14.09 -41.05 18.63
N LEU A 413 13.03 -41.70 18.14
CA LEU A 413 11.90 -42.12 18.99
C LEU A 413 12.22 -43.31 19.92
N LYS A 414 13.43 -43.88 19.84
CA LYS A 414 13.85 -45.05 20.66
C LYS A 414 14.64 -44.69 21.92
N SER A 415 14.90 -43.41 22.20
CA SER A 415 15.72 -42.97 23.33
C SER A 415 14.94 -42.25 24.44
N SER A 416 13.68 -42.61 24.68
CA SER A 416 12.88 -42.12 25.82
C SER A 416 12.37 -43.26 26.69
#